data_AF-A0A7C8IF95-F1
#
_entry.id   AF-A0A7C8IF95-F1
#
_cell.length_a   1.000
_cell.length_b   1.000
_cell.length_c   1.000
_cell.angle_alpha   90.00
_cell.angle_beta   90.00
_cell.angle_gamma   90.00
#
_symmetry.space_group_name_H-M   'P 1'
#
loop_
_entity.id
_entity.type
_entity.pdbx_description
1 polymer ?
#
loop_
_entity_poly.entity_id
_entity_poly.type
_entity_poly.pdbx_seq_one_letter_code
_entity_poly.pdbx_strand_id
1 'polypeptide(L)' 'MQCCFCLDEYQIGAELLVCLNVCEHSFHSSCLQDWLNTTHPGQVFVVCPLCRREICVAREMRLARTVPQA' A
#
# COMPACT_ATOMS: atom_id res chain seq x y z
N MET A 1 17.32 6.07 -3.79
CA MET A 1 15.94 6.13 -3.23
C MET A 1 15.65 4.74 -2.67
N GLN A 2 15.08 4.63 -1.46
CA GLN A 2 14.91 3.35 -0.75
C GLN A 2 13.43 3.11 -0.39
N CYS A 3 13.03 1.85 -0.23
CA CYS A 3 11.68 1.50 0.20
C CYS A 3 11.50 1.72 1.70
N CYS A 4 10.46 2.42 2.14
CA CYS A 4 10.22 2.63 3.57
C CYS A 4 9.77 1.38 4.34
N PHE A 5 9.43 0.29 3.65
CA PHE A 5 8.97 -0.95 4.27
C PHE A 5 10.11 -1.93 4.52
N CYS A 6 10.92 -2.24 3.50
CA CYS A 6 12.05 -3.16 3.64
C CYS A 6 13.39 -2.46 3.89
N LEU A 7 13.44 -1.12 3.77
CA LEU A 7 14.65 -0.29 3.88
C LEU A 7 15.73 -0.61 2.84
N ASP A 8 15.40 -1.39 1.80
CA ASP A 8 16.30 -1.75 0.71
C ASP A 8 16.27 -0.70 -0.42
N GLU A 9 17.33 -0.68 -1.23
CA GLU A 9 17.51 0.29 -2.31
C GLU A 9 16.78 -0.15 -3.59
N TYR A 10 16.27 0.82 -4.34
CA TYR A 10 15.66 0.53 -5.64
C TYR A 10 16.70 0.12 -6.67
N GLN A 11 16.70 -1.16 -7.05
CA GLN A 11 17.60 -1.72 -8.04
C GLN A 11 16.94 -1.82 -9.42
N ILE A 12 17.63 -1.31 -10.46
CA ILE A 12 17.15 -1.37 -11.83
C ILE A 12 17.10 -2.83 -12.29
N GLY A 13 15.90 -3.32 -12.63
CA GLY A 13 15.68 -4.66 -13.17
C GLY A 13 15.51 -5.77 -12.14
N ALA A 14 15.57 -5.47 -10.83
CA ALA A 14 15.36 -6.46 -9.78
C ALA A 14 13.88 -6.59 -9.39
N GLU A 15 13.22 -5.45 -9.14
CA GLU A 15 11.86 -5.42 -8.63
C GLU A 15 11.00 -4.34 -9.30
N LEU A 16 9.70 -4.60 -9.38
CA LEU A 16 8.73 -3.61 -9.85
C LEU A 16 8.54 -2.52 -8.80
N LEU A 17 8.66 -1.27 -9.22
CA LEU A 17 8.39 -0.10 -8.40
C LEU A 17 7.01 0.47 -8.73
N VAL A 18 6.27 0.84 -7.69
CA VAL A 18 4.99 1.53 -7.80
C VAL A 18 5.17 2.94 -7.29
N CYS A 19 4.93 3.93 -8.16
CA CYS A 19 4.88 5.34 -7.80
C CYS A 19 3.42 5.78 -7.70
N LEU A 20 3.05 6.38 -6.58
CA LEU A 20 1.71 6.91 -6.38
C LEU A 20 1.57 8.24 -7.12
N ASN A 21 0.59 8.34 -8.02
CA ASN A 21 0.30 9.56 -8.77
C ASN A 21 -0.14 10.76 -7.90
N VAL A 22 -0.70 10.50 -6.71
CA VAL A 22 -1.23 11.55 -5.81
C VAL A 22 -0.18 12.25 -4.94
N CYS A 23 0.99 11.64 -4.76
CA CYS A 23 2.02 12.15 -3.85
C CYS A 23 3.46 11.79 -4.26
N GLU A 24 3.66 11.16 -5.41
CA GLU A 24 4.95 10.82 -6.02
C GLU A 24 5.86 9.91 -5.19
N HIS A 25 5.31 9.32 -4.11
CA HIS A 25 6.01 8.36 -3.30
C HIS A 25 6.09 7.00 -3.99
N SER A 26 7.29 6.43 -4.00
CA SER A 26 7.60 5.13 -4.61
C SER A 26 7.74 4.05 -3.55
N PHE A 27 7.38 2.81 -3.91
CA PHE A 27 7.55 1.62 -3.09
C PHE A 27 7.86 0.41 -3.98
N HIS A 28 8.48 -0.64 -3.43
CA HIS A 28 8.42 -1.95 -4.08
C HIS A 28 6.97 -2.41 -4.18
N SER A 29 6.57 -2.91 -5.35
CA SER A 29 5.23 -3.43 -5.61
C SER A 29 4.84 -4.48 -4.58
N SER A 30 5.77 -5.40 -4.29
CA SER A 30 5.61 -6.46 -3.29
C SER A 30 5.34 -5.88 -1.90
N CYS A 31 6.19 -4.96 -1.42
CA CYS A 31 6.03 -4.35 -0.10
C CYS A 31 4.71 -3.58 0.05
N LEU A 32 4.32 -2.81 -0.98
CA LEU A 32 3.06 -2.09 -0.95
C LEU A 32 1.86 -3.05 -0.96
N GLN A 33 1.92 -4.12 -1.76
CA GLN A 33 0.88 -5.14 -1.81
C GLN A 33 0.72 -5.86 -0.46
N ASP A 34 1.82 -6.28 0.16
CA ASP A 34 1.81 -6.93 1.46
C ASP A 34 1.22 -6.01 2.53
N TRP A 35 1.61 -4.74 2.54
CA TRP A 35 1.05 -3.75 3.44
C TRP A 35 -0.47 -3.58 3.26
N LEU A 36 -0.94 -3.44 2.02
CA LEU A 36 -2.37 -3.33 1.70
C LEU A 36 -3.17 -4.55 2.13
N ASN A 37 -2.58 -5.75 2.11
CA ASN A 37 -3.25 -6.98 2.49
C ASN A 37 -3.28 -7.21 4.01
N THR A 38 -2.23 -6.77 4.71
CA THR A 38 -2.03 -7.01 6.15
C THR A 38 -2.62 -5.91 7.04
N THR A 39 -2.49 -4.64 6.66
CA THR A 39 -2.65 -3.52 7.60
C THR A 39 -4.03 -2.85 7.57
N HIS A 40 -4.83 -3.08 6.51
CA HIS A 40 -6.10 -2.36 6.29
C HIS A 40 -7.35 -3.25 6.07
N PRO A 41 -7.66 -4.24 6.93
CA PRO A 41 -8.99 -4.82 6.93
C PRO A 41 -10.05 -3.73 7.22
N GLY A 42 -10.96 -3.55 6.27
CA GLY A 42 -12.14 -2.66 6.28
C GLY A 42 -11.93 -1.17 6.50
N GLN A 43 -10.80 -0.64 6.03
CA GLN A 43 -10.71 0.78 5.70
C GLN A 43 -11.34 1.04 4.32
N VAL A 44 -12.16 2.10 4.22
CA VAL A 44 -12.87 2.50 2.99
C VAL A 44 -11.96 3.11 1.94
N PHE A 45 -10.88 3.76 2.36
CA PHE A 45 -9.93 4.41 1.46
C PHE A 45 -8.54 3.86 1.67
N VAL A 46 -7.85 3.60 0.57
CA VAL A 46 -6.42 3.28 0.55
C VAL A 46 -5.65 4.58 0.63
N VAL A 47 -4.74 4.69 1.58
CA VAL A 47 -3.94 5.90 1.82
C VAL A 47 -2.46 5.63 1.60
N CYS A 48 -1.71 6.67 1.27
CA CYS A 48 -0.25 6.58 1.19
C CYS A 48 0.34 6.32 2.59
N PRO A 49 1.23 5.31 2.76
CA PRO A 49 1.84 5.01 4.06
C PRO A 49 2.78 6.12 4.55
N LEU A 50 3.33 6.94 3.65
CA LEU A 50 4.26 8.02 3.99
C LEU A 50 3.56 9.33 4.36
N CYS A 51 2.57 9.74 3.59
CA CYS A 51 1.92 11.05 3.74
C CYS A 51 0.41 11.00 4.00
N ARG A 52 -0.17 9.79 4.08
CA ARG A 52 -1.60 9.54 4.33
C ARG A 52 -2.57 10.12 3.30
N ARG A 53 -2.06 10.53 2.13
CA ARG A 53 -2.90 11.03 1.04
C ARG A 53 -3.73 9.90 0.45
N GLU A 54 -5.00 10.16 0.19
CA GLU A 54 -5.93 9.18 -0.37
C GLU A 54 -5.53 8.81 -1.80
N ILE A 55 -5.42 7.51 -2.05
CA ILE A 55 -5.00 6.94 -3.32
C ILE A 55 -6.23 6.49 -4.10
N CYS A 56 -7.09 5.67 -3.47
CA CYS A 56 -8.31 5.16 -4.07
C CYS A 56 -9.29 4.62 -3.02
N VAL A 57 -10.52 4.35 -3.43
CA VAL A 57 -11.47 3.57 -2.61
C VAL A 57 -11.03 2.10 -2.54
N ALA A 58 -11.06 1.54 -1.34
CA ALA A 58 -10.83 0.13 -1.13
C ALA A 58 -11.94 -0.68 -1.81
N ARG A 59 -11.56 -1.78 -2.48
CA ARG A 59 -12.52 -2.72 -3.05
C ARG A 59 -13.44 -3.26 -1.95
N GLU A 60 -14.72 -3.43 -2.26
CA GLU A 60 -15.76 -3.92 -1.35
C GLU A 60 -15.34 -5.21 -0.62
N MET A 61 -14.60 -6.08 -1.30
CA MET A 61 -14.10 -7.33 -0.73
C MET A 61 -13.11 -7.14 0.45
N ARG A 62 -12.43 -5.98 0.56
CA ARG A 62 -11.61 -5.62 1.73
C ARG A 62 -12.44 -5.02 2.87
N LEU A 63 -13.61 -4.46 2.57
CA LEU A 63 -14.56 -3.93 3.56
C LEU A 63 -15.24 -5.05 4.34
N ALA A 64 -15.57 -6.17 3.70
CA ALA A 64 -16.24 -7.28 4.36
C ALA A 64 -15.44 -7.95 5.50
N ARG A 65 -14.12 -7.68 5.61
CA ARG A 65 -13.24 -8.22 6.67
C ARG A 65 -13.36 -7.50 8.02
N THR A 66 -14.12 -6.43 8.15
CA THR A 66 -14.35 -5.72 9.42
C THR A 66 -15.59 -6.15 10.19
N VAL A 67 -16.28 -7.21 9.79
CA VAL A 67 -17.34 -7.76 10.65
C VAL A 67 -16.67 -8.53 11.78
N PRO A 68 -16.71 -8.06 13.05
CA PRO A 68 -16.38 -8.93 14.16
C PRO A 68 -17.37 -10.10 14.12
N GLN A 69 -16.84 -11.33 14.02
CA GLN A 69 -17.65 -12.52 14.28
C GLN A 69 -18.11 -12.42 15.74
N ALA A 70 -19.42 -12.24 15.92
CA ALA A 70 -20.09 -12.26 17.22
C ALA A 70 -20.07 -13.66 17.83
#